data_AF-A0A7C1ADS4-F1
#
_entry.id   AF-A0A7C1ADS4-F1
#
_cell.length_a   1.000
_cell.length_b   1.000
_cell.length_c   1.000
_cell.angle_alpha   90.00
_cell.angle_beta   90.00
_cell.angle_gamma   90.00
#
_symmetry.space_group_name_H-M   'P 1'
#
loop_
_entity.id
_entity.type
_entity.pdbx_description
1 polymer ?
#
loop_
_entity_poly.entity_id
_entity_poly.type
_entity_poly.pdbx_seq_one_letter_code
_entity_poly.pdbx_strand_id
1 'polypeptide(L)'
;MNLCEKGQNRPVPRVLLAGINSRDAGREDMENVLQEAILREIPRIEKFMSTLGMLAAIAPLLGLLGTVTGMINTFHAITFYGTGDPKMMSGGISEALTTTMLGLGVAIPIMLFHTFLGRNAEIIIGQMEEKAVALTNIVCKGRVQTNS
;
A
#
# COMPACT_ATOMS: atom_id res chain seq x y z
N MET A 1 -21.23 25.18 2.76
CA MET A 1 -20.90 24.55 4.06
C MET A 1 -21.29 23.07 4.14
N ASN A 2 -22.42 22.63 3.55
CA ASN A 2 -22.95 21.24 3.66
C ASN A 2 -22.19 20.09 2.95
N LEU A 3 -21.19 20.34 2.09
CA LEU A 3 -20.43 19.24 1.43
C LEU A 3 -19.29 18.68 2.28
N CYS A 4 -18.70 19.47 3.20
CA CYS A 4 -17.59 19.00 4.05
C CYS A 4 -18.07 18.12 5.23
N GLU A 5 -19.31 18.28 5.70
CA GLU A 5 -19.86 17.45 6.79
C GLU A 5 -20.21 16.02 6.33
N LYS A 6 -20.71 15.84 5.11
CA LYS A 6 -21.04 14.50 4.57
C LYS A 6 -19.82 13.66 4.19
N GLY A 7 -18.61 14.24 4.23
CA GLY A 7 -17.37 13.63 3.79
C GLY A 7 -16.26 13.55 4.85
N GLN A 8 -16.55 13.75 6.14
CA GLN A 8 -15.53 13.79 7.21
C GLN A 8 -14.64 12.55 7.29
N ASN A 9 -15.12 11.41 6.77
CA ASN A 9 -14.37 10.16 6.73
C ASN A 9 -13.49 9.99 5.47
N ARG A 10 -13.42 11.01 4.60
CA ARG A 10 -12.54 11.03 3.43
C ARG A 10 -11.36 11.97 3.67
N PRO A 11 -10.18 11.67 3.12
CA PRO A 11 -8.96 12.41 3.40
C PRO A 11 -9.02 13.86 2.87
N VAL A 12 -9.57 14.09 1.67
CA VAL A 12 -9.66 15.43 1.05
C VAL A 12 -10.48 16.44 1.89
N PRO A 13 -11.74 16.17 2.30
CA PRO A 13 -12.50 17.12 3.14
C PRO A 13 -11.81 17.44 4.47
N ARG A 14 -11.09 16.50 5.06
CA ARG A 14 -10.42 16.69 6.35
C ARG A 14 -9.21 17.62 6.26
N VAL A 15 -8.43 17.52 5.17
CA VAL A 15 -7.37 18.49 4.86
C VAL A 15 -7.96 19.88 4.60
N LEU A 16 -9.03 19.96 3.80
CA LEU A 16 -9.67 21.24 3.48
C LEU A 16 -10.26 21.94 4.71
N LEU A 17 -10.84 21.18 5.65
CA LEU A 17 -11.35 21.72 6.92
C LEU A 17 -10.23 22.33 7.77
N ALA A 18 -9.05 21.72 7.81
CA ALA A 18 -7.89 22.28 8.50
C ALA A 18 -7.48 23.64 7.91
N GLY A 19 -7.46 23.77 6.58
CA GLY A 19 -7.17 25.03 5.90
C GLY A 19 -8.26 26.10 6.11
N ILE A 20 -9.54 25.73 6.11
CA ILE A 20 -10.65 26.66 6.35
C ILE A 20 -10.61 27.20 7.78
N ASN A 21 -10.22 26.39 8.77
CA ASN A 21 -10.08 26.85 10.16
C ASN A 21 -8.94 27.88 10.32
N SER A 22 -7.93 27.83 9.45
CA SER A 22 -6.83 28.80 9.39
C SER A 22 -7.04 29.89 8.34
N ARG A 23 -8.28 30.11 7.87
CA ARG A 23 -8.61 31.09 6.81
C ARG A 23 -8.32 32.55 7.19
N ASP A 24 -8.01 32.83 8.45
CA ASP A 24 -7.71 34.16 8.99
C ASP A 24 -6.18 34.38 9.14
N ALA A 25 -5.36 33.33 8.95
CA ALA A 25 -3.90 33.37 9.01
C ALA A 25 -3.25 33.88 7.71
N GLY A 26 -1.95 34.18 7.71
CA GLY A 26 -1.22 34.56 6.50
C GLY A 26 -1.28 33.48 5.41
N ARG A 27 -0.96 33.83 4.16
CA ARG A 27 -0.92 32.84 3.06
C ARG A 27 0.02 31.68 3.39
N GLU A 28 1.21 32.02 3.87
CA GLU A 28 2.26 31.07 4.24
C GLU A 28 1.81 30.15 5.39
N ASP A 29 1.21 30.71 6.44
CA ASP A 29 0.66 29.92 7.56
C ASP A 29 -0.42 28.94 7.10
N MET A 30 -1.30 29.37 6.20
CA MET A 30 -2.35 28.52 5.66
C MET A 30 -1.78 27.38 4.79
N GLU A 31 -0.78 27.66 3.95
CA GLU A 31 -0.07 26.64 3.17
C GLU A 31 0.62 25.62 4.09
N ASN A 32 1.28 26.08 5.16
CA ASN A 32 1.92 25.22 6.16
C ASN A 32 0.92 24.30 6.87
N VAL A 33 -0.23 24.84 7.32
CA VAL A 33 -1.28 24.04 7.99
C VAL A 33 -1.88 22.99 7.05
N LEU A 34 -2.10 23.35 5.78
CA LEU A 34 -2.59 22.41 4.77
C LEU A 34 -1.58 21.29 4.51
N GLN A 35 -0.30 21.63 4.38
CA GLN A 35 0.78 20.67 4.17
C GLN A 35 0.92 19.71 5.36
N GLU A 36 0.87 20.22 6.59
CA GLU A 36 0.89 19.40 7.80
C GLU A 36 -0.29 18.42 7.83
N ALA A 37 -1.49 18.88 7.46
CA ALA A 37 -2.68 18.04 7.40
C ALA A 37 -2.53 16.92 6.34
N ILE A 38 -1.94 17.20 5.17
CA ILE A 38 -1.64 16.20 4.14
C ILE A 38 -0.66 15.16 4.67
N LEU A 39 0.47 15.60 5.24
CA LEU A 39 1.49 14.71 5.80
C LEU A 39 0.95 13.79 6.89
N ARG A 40 -0.08 14.24 7.64
CA ARG A 40 -0.77 13.42 8.64
C ARG A 40 -1.68 12.35 8.03
N GLU A 41 -2.21 12.58 6.83
CA GLU A 41 -3.08 11.63 6.12
C GLU A 41 -2.31 10.57 5.32
N ILE A 42 -1.14 10.90 4.76
CA ILE A 42 -0.34 9.97 3.95
C ILE A 42 -0.13 8.62 4.65
N PRO A 43 0.34 8.55 5.92
CA PRO A 43 0.54 7.26 6.60
C PRO A 43 -0.76 6.47 6.81
N ARG A 44 -1.92 7.14 6.88
CA ARG A 44 -3.22 6.47 7.01
C ARG A 44 -3.64 5.81 5.71
N ILE A 45 -3.33 6.44 4.58
CA ILE A 45 -3.59 5.92 3.23
C ILE A 45 -2.64 4.74 2.94
N GLU A 46 -1.36 4.87 3.31
CA GLU A 46 -0.32 3.88 2.97
C GLU A 46 -0.20 2.72 3.97
N LYS A 47 -0.86 2.77 5.12
CA LYS A 47 -0.71 1.82 6.24
C LYS A 47 -0.71 0.33 5.81
N PHE A 48 -1.60 -0.03 4.89
CA PHE A 48 -1.76 -1.42 4.44
C PHE A 48 -0.92 -1.76 3.21
N MET A 49 -0.36 -0.77 2.51
CA MET A 49 0.48 -1.01 1.34
C MET A 49 1.82 -1.64 1.73
N SER A 50 2.48 -1.11 2.77
CA SER A 50 3.77 -1.62 3.24
C SER A 50 3.69 -3.11 3.64
N THR A 51 2.61 -3.49 4.33
CA THR A 51 2.36 -4.90 4.71
C THR A 51 2.08 -5.77 3.50
N LEU A 52 1.31 -5.28 2.53
CA LEU A 52 1.02 -6.02 1.30
C LEU A 52 2.28 -6.25 0.45
N GLY A 53 3.15 -5.24 0.34
CA GLY A 53 4.44 -5.37 -0.34
C GLY A 53 5.36 -6.39 0.34
N MET A 54 5.39 -6.39 1.67
CA MET A 54 6.15 -7.38 2.45
C MET A 54 5.61 -8.81 2.22
N LEU A 55 4.29 -9.01 2.23
CA LEU A 55 3.69 -10.32 1.98
C LEU A 55 3.97 -10.83 0.56
N ALA A 56 3.93 -9.94 -0.44
CA ALA A 56 4.34 -10.27 -1.81
C ALA A 56 5.79 -10.76 -1.90
N ALA A 57 6.70 -10.15 -1.12
CA ALA A 57 8.10 -10.55 -1.09
C ALA A 57 8.35 -11.87 -0.33
N ILE A 58 7.59 -12.12 0.74
CA ILE A 58 7.75 -13.32 1.58
C ILE A 58 7.14 -14.57 0.93
N ALA A 59 6.03 -14.46 0.20
CA ALA A 59 5.32 -15.63 -0.35
C ALA A 59 6.20 -16.53 -1.27
N PRO A 60 7.03 -16.00 -2.19
CA PRO A 60 7.97 -16.82 -2.97
C PRO A 60 9.04 -17.47 -2.11
N LEU A 61 9.54 -16.76 -1.08
CA LEU A 61 10.55 -17.28 -0.17
C LEU A 61 10.00 -18.46 0.65
N LEU A 62 8.74 -18.42 1.05
CA LEU A 62 8.05 -19.56 1.68
C LEU A 62 7.88 -20.74 0.72
N GLY A 63 7.54 -20.49 -0.55
CA GLY A 63 7.48 -21.54 -1.57
C GLY A 63 8.83 -22.23 -1.81
N LEU A 64 9.90 -21.44 -1.85
CA LEU A 64 11.28 -21.92 -1.94
C LEU A 64 11.67 -22.70 -0.69
N LEU A 65 11.33 -22.23 0.51
CA LEU A 65 11.55 -22.99 1.75
C LEU A 65 10.88 -24.37 1.66
N GLY A 66 9.66 -24.43 1.14
CA GLY A 66 8.95 -25.69 0.89
C GLY A 66 9.72 -26.64 -0.05
N THR A 67 10.38 -26.13 -1.10
CA THR A 67 11.20 -26.98 -1.98
C THR A 67 12.37 -27.59 -1.22
N VAL A 68 13.03 -26.80 -0.37
CA VAL A 68 14.18 -27.25 0.40
C VAL A 68 13.73 -28.34 1.37
N THR A 69 12.62 -28.14 2.06
CA THR A 69 12.05 -29.16 2.96
C THR A 69 11.63 -30.43 2.22
N GLY A 70 10.96 -30.32 1.06
CA GLY A 70 10.56 -31.48 0.25
C GLY A 70 11.77 -32.28 -0.28
N MET A 71 12.83 -31.58 -0.69
CA MET A 71 14.07 -32.23 -1.11
C MET A 71 14.80 -32.92 0.06
N ILE A 72 14.82 -32.32 1.25
CA ILE A 72 15.38 -32.96 2.46
C ILE A 72 14.63 -34.26 2.76
N ASN A 73 13.29 -34.24 2.72
CA ASN A 73 12.47 -35.43 2.94
C ASN A 73 12.73 -36.51 1.88
N THR A 74 12.91 -36.11 0.62
CA THR A 74 13.24 -37.01 -0.48
C THR A 74 14.59 -37.69 -0.24
N PHE A 75 15.62 -36.94 0.16
CA PHE A 75 16.94 -37.51 0.48
C PHE A 75 16.90 -38.43 1.70
N HIS A 76 16.15 -38.07 2.73
CA HIS A 76 15.98 -38.91 3.92
C HIS A 76 15.33 -40.26 3.56
N ALA A 77 14.31 -40.25 2.68
CA ALA A 77 13.69 -41.48 2.19
C ALA A 77 14.69 -42.38 1.44
N ILE A 78 15.59 -41.79 0.64
CA ILE A 78 16.66 -42.53 -0.06
C ILE A 78 17.64 -43.16 0.94
N THR A 79 17.98 -42.47 2.03
CA THR A 79 18.90 -43.01 3.06
C THR A 79 18.29 -44.21 3.80
N PHE A 80 16.99 -44.17 4.12
CA PHE A 80 16.33 -45.23 4.89
C PHE A 80 15.89 -46.43 4.03
N TYR A 81 15.41 -46.18 2.81
CA TYR A 81 14.83 -47.22 1.95
C TYR A 81 15.75 -47.59 0.76
N GLY A 82 16.94 -47.00 0.67
CA GLY A 82 17.83 -47.14 -0.50
C GLY A 82 17.27 -46.42 -1.74
N THR A 83 17.83 -46.69 -2.92
CA THR A 83 17.31 -46.18 -4.21
C THR A 83 15.99 -46.86 -4.64
N GLY A 84 15.25 -47.45 -3.69
CA GLY A 84 14.37 -48.60 -3.91
C GLY A 84 13.05 -48.35 -4.65
N ASP A 85 12.56 -47.11 -4.74
CA ASP A 85 11.36 -46.83 -5.55
C ASP A 85 11.41 -45.45 -6.23
N PRO A 86 11.64 -45.40 -7.55
CA PRO A 86 11.61 -44.16 -8.34
C PRO A 86 10.30 -43.38 -8.19
N LYS A 87 9.17 -44.04 -7.90
CA LYS A 87 7.89 -43.36 -7.69
C LYS A 87 7.93 -42.48 -6.44
N MET A 88 8.46 -43.00 -5.34
CA MET A 88 8.60 -42.25 -4.08
C MET A 88 9.51 -41.02 -4.27
N MET A 89 10.62 -41.19 -4.98
CA MET A 89 11.53 -40.08 -5.31
C MET A 89 10.82 -39.01 -6.17
N SER A 90 10.11 -39.43 -7.22
CA SER A 90 9.38 -38.51 -8.10
C SER A 90 8.27 -37.76 -7.37
N GLY A 91 7.64 -38.39 -6.37
CA GLY A 91 6.61 -37.78 -5.53
C GLY A 91 7.15 -36.61 -4.70
N GLY A 92 8.26 -36.82 -3.98
CA GLY A 92 8.86 -35.77 -3.14
C GLY A 92 9.42 -34.59 -3.95
N ILE A 93 9.97 -34.85 -5.13
CA ILE A 93 10.39 -33.79 -6.07
C ILE A 93 9.16 -33.02 -6.60
N SER A 94 8.09 -33.72 -6.98
CA SER A 94 6.87 -33.07 -7.45
C SER A 94 6.21 -32.23 -6.37
N GLU A 95 6.22 -32.70 -5.12
CA GLU A 95 5.70 -31.94 -3.97
C GLU A 95 6.52 -30.66 -3.77
N ALA A 96 7.86 -30.77 -3.78
CA ALA A 96 8.76 -29.62 -3.69
C ALA A 96 8.45 -28.57 -4.77
N LEU A 97 8.29 -28.98 -6.03
CA LEU A 97 7.95 -28.05 -7.12
C LEU A 97 6.57 -27.42 -6.95
N THR A 98 5.60 -28.17 -6.40
CA THR A 98 4.25 -27.67 -6.15
C THR A 98 4.25 -26.55 -5.11
N THR A 99 5.08 -26.60 -4.07
CA THR A 99 5.15 -25.52 -3.07
C THR A 99 5.67 -24.20 -3.66
N THR A 100 6.62 -24.27 -4.61
CA THR A 100 7.09 -23.06 -5.33
C THR A 100 6.01 -22.50 -6.23
N MET A 101 5.31 -23.36 -6.97
CA MET A 101 4.18 -22.95 -7.80
C MET A 101 3.12 -22.22 -6.96
N LEU A 102 2.79 -22.73 -5.77
CA LEU A 102 1.83 -22.08 -4.87
C LEU A 102 2.36 -20.75 -4.31
N GLY A 103 3.64 -20.69 -3.91
CA GLY A 103 4.27 -19.45 -3.43
C GLY A 103 4.23 -18.34 -4.48
N LEU A 104 4.52 -18.68 -5.75
CA LEU A 104 4.41 -17.75 -6.87
C LEU A 104 2.95 -17.42 -7.21
N GLY A 105 2.06 -18.41 -7.15
CA GLY A 105 0.63 -18.24 -7.39
C GLY A 105 -0.04 -17.26 -6.43
N VAL A 106 0.47 -17.14 -5.21
CA VAL A 106 0.03 -16.14 -4.23
C VAL A 106 0.77 -14.80 -4.41
N ALA A 107 2.07 -14.83 -4.69
CA ALA A 107 2.88 -13.61 -4.82
C ALA A 107 2.45 -12.72 -5.99
N ILE A 108 2.16 -13.31 -7.16
CA ILE A 108 1.83 -12.57 -8.38
C ILE A 108 0.56 -11.72 -8.20
N PRO A 109 -0.59 -12.27 -7.75
CA PRO A 109 -1.77 -11.46 -7.47
C PRO A 109 -1.50 -10.35 -6.45
N ILE A 110 -0.78 -10.64 -5.36
CA ILE A 110 -0.50 -9.64 -4.32
C ILE A 110 0.32 -8.47 -4.90
N MET A 111 1.34 -8.73 -5.73
CA MET A 111 2.12 -7.68 -6.37
C MET A 111 1.28 -6.80 -7.31
N LEU A 112 0.36 -7.40 -8.07
CA LEU A 112 -0.57 -6.67 -8.93
C LEU A 112 -1.48 -5.75 -8.10
N PHE A 113 -2.08 -6.29 -7.02
CA PHE A 113 -2.91 -5.50 -6.11
C PHE A 113 -2.11 -4.39 -5.43
N HIS A 114 -0.90 -4.67 -4.96
CA HIS A 114 -0.02 -3.66 -4.35
C HIS A 114 0.24 -2.49 -5.29
N THR A 115 0.52 -2.78 -6.56
CA THR A 115 0.78 -1.76 -7.58
C THR A 115 -0.47 -0.94 -7.88
N PHE A 116 -1.62 -1.61 -8.01
CA PHE A 116 -2.90 -0.93 -8.26
C PHE A 116 -3.30 -0.03 -7.09
N LEU A 117 -3.22 -0.53 -5.85
CA LEU A 117 -3.55 0.24 -4.65
C LEU A 117 -2.60 1.42 -4.47
N GLY A 118 -1.30 1.24 -4.73
CA GLY A 118 -0.32 2.32 -4.66
C GLY A 118 -0.62 3.47 -5.61
N ARG A 119 -0.95 3.14 -6.86
CA ARG A 119 -1.37 4.16 -7.82
C ARG A 119 -2.65 4.91 -7.39
N ASN A 120 -3.60 4.21 -6.77
CA ASN A 120 -4.79 4.87 -6.22
C ASN A 120 -4.46 5.78 -5.03
N ALA A 121 -3.54 5.36 -4.15
CA ALA A 121 -3.06 6.18 -3.04
C ALA A 121 -2.40 7.47 -3.55
N GLU A 122 -1.49 7.38 -4.53
CA GLU A 122 -0.85 8.53 -5.16
C GLU A 122 -1.87 9.50 -5.78
N ILE A 123 -2.89 8.98 -6.47
CA ILE A 123 -3.97 9.81 -7.04
C ILE A 123 -4.71 10.58 -5.92
N ILE A 124 -5.02 9.91 -4.80
CA ILE A 124 -5.71 10.56 -3.68
C ILE A 124 -4.82 11.63 -3.03
N ILE A 125 -3.52 11.37 -2.88
CA ILE A 125 -2.55 12.33 -2.35
C ILE A 125 -2.45 13.55 -3.27
N GLY A 126 -2.29 13.33 -4.58
CA GLY A 126 -2.26 14.42 -5.56
C GLY A 126 -3.55 15.24 -5.58
N GLN A 127 -4.71 14.61 -5.39
CA GLN A 127 -5.98 15.34 -5.24
C GLN A 127 -6.02 16.20 -3.96
N MET A 128 -5.43 15.75 -2.85
CA MET A 128 -5.35 16.58 -1.64
C MET A 128 -4.48 17.82 -1.87
N GLU A 129 -3.32 17.65 -2.50
CA GLU A 129 -2.40 18.74 -2.82
C GLU A 129 -3.02 19.76 -3.79
N GLU A 130 -3.62 19.30 -4.89
CA GLU A 130 -4.29 20.16 -5.87
C GLU A 130 -5.39 20.99 -5.21
N LYS A 131 -6.24 20.35 -4.39
CA LYS A 131 -7.35 21.04 -3.72
C LYS A 131 -6.88 21.97 -2.61
N ALA A 132 -5.80 21.64 -1.90
CA ALA A 132 -5.18 22.53 -0.92
C ALA A 132 -4.68 23.83 -1.57
N VAL A 133 -3.94 23.72 -2.68
CA VAL A 133 -3.45 24.89 -3.44
C VAL A 133 -4.63 25.72 -4.00
N ALA A 134 -5.65 25.06 -4.54
CA ALA A 134 -6.84 25.73 -5.03
C ALA A 134 -7.55 26.53 -3.92
N LEU A 135 -7.66 25.96 -2.71
CA LEU A 135 -8.25 26.64 -1.55
C LEU A 135 -7.46 27.88 -1.16
N THR A 136 -6.12 27.79 -1.05
CA THR A 136 -5.26 28.94 -0.75
C THR A 136 -5.43 30.06 -1.75
N ASN A 137 -5.42 29.73 -3.05
CA ASN A 137 -5.59 30.73 -4.09
C ASN A 137 -6.95 31.44 -4.01
N ILE A 138 -8.03 30.71 -3.72
CA ILE A 138 -9.38 31.29 -3.59
C ILE A 138 -9.48 32.20 -2.35
N VAL A 139 -8.98 31.75 -1.20
CA VAL A 139 -9.04 32.52 0.06
C VAL A 139 -8.19 33.78 -0.02
N CYS A 140 -6.96 33.69 -0.55
CA CYS A 140 -6.09 34.86 -0.72
C CYS A 140 -6.65 35.85 -1.75
N LYS A 141 -7.19 35.38 -2.88
CA LYS A 141 -7.80 36.27 -3.88
C LYS A 141 -9.04 36.97 -3.33
N GLY A 142 -9.86 36.28 -2.53
CA GLY A 142 -11.01 36.87 -1.86
C GLY A 142 -10.65 38.00 -0.89
N ARG A 143 -9.54 37.86 -0.15
CA ARG A 143 -9.06 38.93 0.77
C ARG A 143 -8.66 40.22 0.07
N VAL A 144 -8.06 40.12 -1.12
CA VAL A 144 -7.64 41.30 -1.90
C VAL A 144 -8.85 42.12 -2.37
N GLN A 145 -9.99 41.48 -2.63
CA GLN A 145 -11.22 42.15 -3.06
C GLN A 145 -12.05 42.78 -1.94
N THR A 146 -11.90 42.32 -0.69
CA THR A 146 -12.55 42.95 0.49
C THR A 146 -11.77 44.14 1.07
N ASN A 147 -10.50 44.31 0.69
CA ASN A 147 -9.64 45.42 1.15
C ASN A 147 -9.47 46.53 0.09
N SER A 148 -10.26 46.51 -0.99
CA SER A 148 -10.40 47.60 -1.99
C SER A 148 -11.82 48.15 -1.93
#